data_AF-A0A5E4A526-F1
#
_entry.id   AF-A0A5E4A526-F1
#
_cell.length_a   1.000
_cell.length_b   1.000
_cell.length_c   1.000
_cell.angle_alpha   90.00
_cell.angle_beta   90.00
_cell.angle_gamma   90.00
#
_symmetry.space_group_name_H-M   'P 1'
#
loop_
_entity.id
_entity.type
_entity.pdbx_description
1 polymer ?
#
loop_
_entity_poly.entity_id
_entity_poly.type
_entity_poly.pdbx_seq_one_letter_code
_entity_poly.pdbx_strand_id
1 'polypeptide(L)'
;MNVRAPDERDRVQKKTFTKWVNKHLMKVRKHINDLYEDLRDGHNLISLLEVLSGIKLPREKGRMRFHRLQNVQIALDFLKQRQVKLVNIRNDDITDGNPKLTLGLIWTIILHFQLVKEIRSMS
;
A
#
# COMPACT_ATOMS: atom_id res chain seq x y z
N MET A 1 17.83 29.69 11.29
CA MET A 1 16.56 29.03 11.65
C MET A 1 16.48 27.71 10.87
N ASN A 2 16.38 26.58 11.59
CA ASN A 2 16.59 25.23 11.06
C ASN A 2 15.24 24.62 10.59
N VAL A 3 15.02 24.49 9.28
CA VAL A 3 13.76 24.00 8.67
C VAL A 3 13.98 22.74 7.81
N ARG A 4 14.82 21.78 8.23
CA ARG A 4 15.22 20.63 7.37
C ARG A 4 14.89 19.22 7.91
N ALA A 5 14.29 19.08 9.09
CA ALA A 5 14.12 17.78 9.76
C ALA A 5 12.91 16.92 9.32
N PRO A 6 11.73 17.49 8.98
CA PRO A 6 10.57 16.69 8.56
C PRO A 6 10.79 15.98 7.21
N ASP A 7 11.32 16.72 6.22
CA ASP A 7 11.46 16.23 4.84
C ASP A 7 12.42 15.05 4.71
N GLU A 8 13.49 15.03 5.50
CA GLU A 8 14.47 13.95 5.44
C GLU A 8 13.91 12.64 6.02
N ARG A 9 13.14 12.73 7.11
CA ARG A 9 12.49 11.54 7.70
C ARG A 9 11.46 10.96 6.74
N ASP A 10 10.64 11.80 6.13
CA ASP A 10 9.63 11.38 5.15
C ASP A 10 10.28 10.78 3.90
N ARG A 11 11.40 11.37 3.43
CA ARG A 11 12.20 10.83 2.32
C ARG A 11 12.77 9.45 2.63
N VAL A 12 13.35 9.26 3.81
CA VAL A 12 13.88 7.97 4.26
C VAL A 12 12.78 6.94 4.41
N GLN A 13 11.62 7.34 4.96
CA GLN A 13 10.47 6.47 5.11
C GLN A 13 9.91 6.03 3.75
N LYS A 14 9.69 6.97 2.82
CA LYS A 14 9.28 6.68 1.44
C LYS A 14 10.23 5.69 0.78
N LYS A 15 11.55 5.93 0.87
CA LYS A 15 12.56 5.06 0.29
C LYS A 15 12.53 3.65 0.88
N THR A 16 12.39 3.56 2.20
CA THR A 16 12.30 2.27 2.91
C THR A 16 11.05 1.49 2.49
N PHE A 17 9.88 2.14 2.47
CA PHE A 17 8.63 1.53 2.06
C PHE A 17 8.63 1.14 0.59
N THR A 18 9.20 1.96 -0.29
CA THR A 18 9.35 1.63 -1.72
C THR A 18 10.17 0.36 -1.91
N LYS A 19 11.32 0.24 -1.23
CA LYS A 19 12.14 -0.99 -1.26
C LYS A 19 11.37 -2.20 -0.74
N TRP A 20 10.62 -2.04 0.35
CA TRP A 20 9.82 -3.11 0.92
C TRP A 20 8.74 -3.59 -0.05
N VAL A 21 7.98 -2.66 -0.64
CA VAL A 21 6.96 -2.99 -1.64
C VAL A 21 7.60 -3.72 -2.83
N ASN A 22 8.72 -3.23 -3.36
CA ASN A 22 9.43 -3.85 -4.48
C ASN A 22 9.96 -5.26 -4.15
N LYS A 23 10.44 -5.50 -2.93
CA LYS A 23 10.84 -6.86 -2.48
C LYS A 23 9.71 -7.88 -2.67
N HIS A 24 8.46 -7.47 -2.50
CA HIS A 24 7.29 -8.33 -2.70
C HIS A 24 6.80 -8.33 -4.14
N LEU A 25 6.69 -7.17 -4.79
CA LEU A 25 6.19 -7.06 -6.17
C LEU A 25 7.09 -7.75 -7.20
N MET A 26 8.40 -7.83 -6.96
CA MET A 26 9.32 -8.55 -7.85
C MET A 26 8.98 -10.04 -7.99
N LYS A 27 8.32 -10.65 -6.99
CA LYS A 27 7.84 -12.05 -7.05
C LYS A 27 6.79 -12.28 -8.15
N VAL A 28 6.14 -11.20 -8.61
CA VAL A 28 5.17 -11.21 -9.70
C VAL A 28 5.61 -10.29 -10.85
N ARG A 29 6.92 -10.04 -10.97
CA ARG A 29 7.54 -9.23 -12.04
C ARG A 29 6.97 -7.82 -12.15
N LYS A 30 6.61 -7.21 -11.01
CA LYS A 30 6.17 -5.82 -10.92
C LYS A 30 7.17 -4.98 -10.12
N HIS A 31 7.17 -3.68 -10.38
CA HIS A 31 8.06 -2.72 -9.74
C HIS A 31 7.39 -1.34 -9.66
N ILE A 32 7.68 -0.59 -8.61
CA ILE A 32 7.31 0.81 -8.45
C ILE A 32 8.55 1.69 -8.31
N ASN A 33 8.54 2.85 -8.94
CA ASN A 33 9.59 3.88 -8.87
C ASN A 33 9.21 4.98 -7.88
N ASP A 34 7.96 5.44 -7.93
CA ASP A 34 7.42 6.43 -7.01
C ASP A 34 6.21 5.86 -6.27
N LEU A 35 6.36 5.72 -4.95
CA LEU A 35 5.30 5.22 -4.06
C LEU A 35 3.99 6.03 -4.14
N TYR A 36 4.05 7.33 -4.39
CA TYR A 36 2.88 8.21 -4.40
C TYR A 36 2.17 8.22 -5.75
N GLU A 37 2.84 7.81 -6.82
CA GLU A 37 2.27 7.76 -8.17
C GLU A 37 1.86 6.34 -8.56
N ASP A 38 2.75 5.37 -8.38
CA ASP A 38 2.59 4.02 -8.93
C ASP A 38 1.60 3.15 -8.15
N LEU A 39 1.06 3.65 -7.04
CA LEU A 39 -0.01 3.00 -6.28
C LEU A 39 -1.41 3.53 -6.62
N ARG A 40 -1.51 4.67 -7.32
CA ARG A 40 -2.75 5.43 -7.52
C ARG A 40 -3.81 4.70 -8.35
N ASP A 41 -3.40 3.79 -9.22
CA ASP A 41 -4.34 2.99 -10.03
C ASP A 41 -4.90 1.76 -9.30
N GLY A 42 -4.37 1.47 -8.10
CA GLY A 42 -4.73 0.33 -7.26
C GLY A 42 -4.14 -1.02 -7.71
N HIS A 43 -3.60 -1.16 -8.92
CA HIS A 43 -3.16 -2.45 -9.43
C HIS A 43 -1.96 -3.02 -8.68
N ASN A 44 -1.01 -2.16 -8.28
CA ASN A 44 0.15 -2.55 -7.49
C ASN A 44 -0.23 -2.85 -6.04
N LEU A 45 -1.20 -2.14 -5.45
CA LEU A 45 -1.74 -2.46 -4.13
C LEU A 45 -2.40 -3.83 -4.11
N ILE A 46 -3.25 -4.13 -5.09
CA ILE A 46 -3.88 -5.44 -5.22
C ILE A 46 -2.80 -6.52 -5.38
N SER A 47 -1.83 -6.34 -6.28
CA SER A 47 -0.75 -7.33 -6.47
C SER A 47 0.08 -7.56 -5.20
N LEU A 48 0.36 -6.50 -4.45
CA LEU A 48 1.07 -6.61 -3.17
C LEU A 48 0.28 -7.47 -2.17
N LEU A 49 -1.02 -7.21 -2.02
CA LEU A 49 -1.89 -7.97 -1.12
C LEU A 49 -2.03 -9.44 -1.55
N GLU A 50 -2.13 -9.71 -2.85
CA GLU A 50 -2.14 -11.09 -3.38
C GLU A 50 -0.84 -11.83 -3.03
N VAL A 51 0.32 -11.19 -3.19
CA VAL A 51 1.63 -11.76 -2.84
C VAL A 51 1.76 -12.02 -1.33
N LEU A 52 1.27 -11.09 -0.50
CA LEU A 52 1.39 -11.20 0.96
C LEU A 52 0.44 -12.23 1.58
N SER A 53 -0.74 -12.40 0.98
CA SER A 53 -1.81 -13.26 1.51
C SER A 53 -1.93 -14.62 0.81
N GLY A 54 -1.41 -14.76 -0.41
CA GLY A 54 -1.63 -15.93 -1.26
C GLY A 54 -3.02 -16.01 -1.89
N ILE A 55 -3.89 -15.02 -1.69
CA ILE A 55 -5.27 -15.00 -2.20
C ILE A 55 -5.35 -14.12 -3.44
N LYS A 56 -6.09 -14.58 -4.46
CA LYS A 56 -6.38 -13.78 -5.66
C LYS A 56 -7.52 -12.80 -5.43
N LEU A 57 -7.38 -11.59 -5.96
CA LEU A 57 -8.32 -10.49 -5.77
C LEU A 57 -8.90 -10.03 -7.12
N PRO A 58 -10.15 -9.55 -7.14
CA PRO A 58 -10.76 -8.98 -8.35
C PRO A 58 -10.03 -7.70 -8.77
N ARG A 59 -10.18 -7.32 -10.04
CA ARG A 59 -9.59 -6.10 -10.62
C ARG A 59 -10.55 -5.51 -11.62
N GLU A 60 -10.84 -4.22 -11.47
CA GLU A 60 -11.51 -3.46 -12.51
C GLU A 60 -10.56 -3.18 -13.67
N LYS A 61 -11.05 -3.40 -14.88
CA LYS A 61 -10.32 -3.13 -16.13
C LYS A 61 -10.74 -1.77 -16.64
N GLY A 62 -9.79 -0.85 -16.75
CA GLY A 62 -10.05 0.45 -17.36
C GLY A 62 -9.06 1.51 -16.89
N ARG A 63 -9.05 2.66 -17.57
CA ARG A 63 -8.07 3.73 -17.32
C ARG A 63 -8.67 4.99 -16.67
N MET A 64 -10.00 5.11 -16.68
CA MET A 64 -10.72 6.24 -16.06
C MET A 64 -10.57 6.24 -14.53
N ARG A 65 -10.68 7.42 -13.92
CA ARG A 65 -10.51 7.61 -12.47
C ARG A 65 -11.43 6.70 -11.64
N PHE A 66 -12.66 6.45 -12.07
CA PHE A 66 -13.56 5.57 -11.32
C PHE A 66 -13.05 4.11 -11.23
N HIS A 67 -12.38 3.59 -12.27
CA HIS A 67 -11.77 2.26 -12.20
C HIS A 67 -10.61 2.22 -11.20
N ARG A 68 -9.83 3.32 -11.13
CA ARG A 68 -8.73 3.45 -10.15
C ARG A 68 -9.27 3.47 -8.73
N LEU A 69 -10.29 4.30 -8.48
CA LEU A 69 -11.00 4.35 -7.19
C LEU A 69 -11.53 2.97 -6.79
N GLN A 70 -12.09 2.22 -7.73
CA GLN A 70 -12.62 0.88 -7.46
C GLN A 70 -11.51 -0.14 -7.19
N ASN A 71 -10.40 -0.11 -7.93
CA ASN A 71 -9.24 -0.97 -7.66
C ASN A 71 -8.60 -0.68 -6.29
N VAL A 72 -8.49 0.60 -5.91
CA VAL A 72 -8.05 0.96 -4.56
C VAL A 72 -9.07 0.48 -3.52
N GLN A 73 -10.37 0.66 -3.77
CA GLN A 73 -11.42 0.23 -2.85
C GLN A 73 -11.37 -1.28 -2.59
N ILE A 74 -11.16 -2.10 -3.63
CA ILE A 74 -10.97 -3.56 -3.50
C ILE A 74 -9.82 -3.88 -2.52
N ALA A 75 -8.69 -3.16 -2.62
CA ALA A 75 -7.56 -3.36 -1.72
C ALA A 75 -7.90 -2.96 -0.27
N LEU A 76 -8.59 -1.84 -0.07
CA LEU A 76 -8.99 -1.38 1.26
C LEU A 76 -10.02 -2.31 1.91
N ASP A 77 -11.00 -2.81 1.15
CA ASP A 77 -12.02 -3.73 1.66
C ASP A 77 -11.43 -5.09 2.01
N PHE A 78 -10.47 -5.60 1.23
CA PHE A 78 -9.73 -6.80 1.60
C PHE A 78 -9.03 -6.68 2.96
N LEU A 79 -8.42 -5.52 3.24
CA LEU A 79 -7.81 -5.24 4.54
C LEU A 79 -8.86 -5.19 5.65
N LYS A 80 -9.99 -4.50 5.44
CA LYS A 80 -11.09 -4.43 6.41
C LYS A 80 -11.70 -5.80 6.73
N GLN A 81 -11.89 -6.65 5.72
CA GLN A 81 -12.38 -8.02 5.88
C GLN A 81 -11.44 -8.86 6.76
N ARG A 82 -10.15 -8.52 6.80
CA ARG A 82 -9.13 -9.12 7.68
C ARG A 82 -8.97 -8.39 9.02
N GLN A 83 -9.95 -7.58 9.40
CA GLN A 83 -10.00 -6.80 10.65
C GLN A 83 -8.85 -5.78 10.79
N VAL A 84 -8.27 -5.34 9.68
CA VAL A 84 -7.29 -4.26 9.67
C VAL A 84 -8.01 -2.92 9.81
N LYS A 85 -7.61 -2.13 10.82
CA LYS A 85 -8.17 -0.79 11.03
C LYS A 85 -7.50 0.24 10.11
N LEU A 86 -8.29 0.79 9.18
CA LEU A 86 -7.89 1.87 8.28
C LEU A 86 -8.47 3.21 8.79
N VAL A 87 -7.78 3.85 9.73
CA VAL A 87 -8.25 5.11 10.33
C VAL A 87 -8.01 6.26 9.35
N ASN A 88 -9.08 6.93 8.91
CA ASN A 88 -9.06 8.11 8.05
C ASN A 88 -8.35 7.90 6.69
N ILE A 89 -8.41 6.69 6.13
CA ILE A 89 -7.90 6.41 4.77
C ILE A 89 -9.08 6.03 3.88
N ARG A 90 -9.31 6.82 2.83
CA ARG A 90 -10.29 6.56 1.79
C ARG A 90 -9.62 6.20 0.47
N ASN A 91 -10.39 5.71 -0.50
CA ASN A 91 -9.85 5.32 -1.80
C ASN A 91 -9.42 6.52 -2.66
N ASP A 92 -10.08 7.66 -2.54
CA ASP A 92 -9.73 8.91 -3.21
C ASP A 92 -8.41 9.48 -2.72
N ASP A 93 -8.11 9.38 -1.41
CA ASP A 93 -6.82 9.80 -0.86
C ASP A 93 -5.62 9.13 -1.55
N ILE A 94 -5.76 7.82 -1.82
CA ILE A 94 -4.71 7.03 -2.46
C ILE A 94 -4.71 7.24 -3.97
N THR A 95 -5.89 7.32 -4.59
CA THR A 95 -6.03 7.56 -6.04
C THR A 95 -5.48 8.93 -6.43
N ASP A 96 -5.61 9.92 -5.56
CA ASP A 96 -5.12 11.27 -5.78
C ASP A 96 -3.65 11.45 -5.30
N GLY A 97 -3.05 10.42 -4.71
CA GLY A 97 -1.62 10.38 -4.39
C GLY A 97 -1.24 11.12 -3.11
N ASN A 98 -2.14 11.22 -2.13
CA ASN A 98 -1.85 11.89 -0.85
C ASN A 98 -0.64 11.22 -0.16
N PRO A 99 0.51 11.91 -0.01
CA PRO A 99 1.74 11.27 0.46
C PRO A 99 1.61 10.68 1.87
N LYS A 100 0.99 11.43 2.78
CA LYS A 100 0.85 11.05 4.19
C LYS A 100 -0.05 9.82 4.34
N LEU A 101 -1.19 9.81 3.66
CA LEU A 101 -2.14 8.70 3.74
C LEU A 101 -1.64 7.47 2.97
N THR A 102 -0.87 7.66 1.90
CA THR A 102 -0.19 6.56 1.19
C THR A 102 0.87 5.90 2.08
N LEU A 103 1.71 6.68 2.76
CA LEU A 103 2.67 6.15 3.74
C LEU A 103 1.94 5.42 4.87
N GLY A 104 0.86 6.02 5.40
CA GLY A 104 0.02 5.41 6.43
C GLY A 104 -0.55 4.05 6.01
N LEU A 105 -1.08 3.94 4.79
CA LEU A 105 -1.61 2.68 4.26
C LEU A 105 -0.53 1.60 4.15
N ILE A 106 0.63 1.93 3.58
CA ILE A 106 1.72 0.95 3.43
C ILE A 106 2.25 0.52 4.79
N TRP A 107 2.36 1.44 5.75
CA TRP A 107 2.70 1.12 7.12
C TRP A 107 1.70 0.15 7.76
N THR A 108 0.39 0.39 7.61
CA THR A 108 -0.65 -0.52 8.10
C THR A 108 -0.51 -1.92 7.49
N ILE A 109 -0.23 -2.02 6.18
CA ILE A 109 -0.02 -3.30 5.49
C ILE A 109 1.22 -4.02 6.06
N ILE A 110 2.34 -3.31 6.23
CA ILE A 110 3.58 -3.85 6.82
C ILE A 110 3.30 -4.43 8.21
N LEU A 111 2.70 -3.63 9.10
CA LEU A 111 2.37 -4.05 10.46
C LEU A 111 1.53 -5.33 10.47
N HIS A 112 0.49 -5.40 9.63
CA HIS A 112 -0.39 -6.55 9.60
C HIS A 112 0.27 -7.81 9.04
N PHE A 113 1.08 -7.71 7.98
CA PHE A 113 1.61 -8.90 7.30
C PHE A 113 2.99 -9.35 7.75
N GLN A 114 3.78 -8.51 8.41
CA GLN A 114 5.08 -8.90 8.96
C GLN A 114 4.99 -9.20 10.46
N LEU A 115 4.50 -8.26 11.26
CA LEU A 115 4.54 -8.44 12.73
C LEU A 115 3.51 -9.44 13.24
N VAL A 116 2.29 -9.45 12.68
CA VAL A 116 1.27 -10.41 13.12
C VAL A 116 1.64 -11.85 12.73
N LYS A 117 2.37 -12.04 11.62
CA LYS A 117 2.86 -13.37 11.24
C LYS A 117 3.94 -13.87 12.20
N GLU A 118 4.86 -13.02 12.62
CA GLU A 118 5.88 -13.38 13.61
C GLU A 118 5.25 -13.78 14.94
N ILE A 119 4.29 -13.00 15.46
CA ILE A 119 3.57 -13.32 16.70
C ILE A 119 2.83 -14.66 16.59
N ARG A 120 2.12 -14.90 15.46
CA ARG A 120 1.41 -16.17 15.23
C ARG A 120 2.33 -17.38 15.04
N SER A 121 3.57 -17.18 14.61
CA SER A 121 4.56 -18.27 14.52
C SER A 121 5.23 -18.59 15.86
N MET A 122 5.06 -17.72 16.86
CA MET A 122 5.55 -17.91 18.22
C MET A 122 4.48 -18.46 19.18
N SER A 123 3.26 -18.69 18.69
CA SER A 123 2.12 -19.26 19.42
C SER A 123 1.71 -20.60 18.85
#